data_AF-A0A7C8EQ93-F1
#
_entry.id   AF-A0A7C8EQ93-F1
#
_cell.length_a   1.000
_cell.length_b   1.000
_cell.length_c   1.000
_cell.angle_alpha   90.00
_cell.angle_beta   90.00
_cell.angle_gamma   90.00
#
_symmetry.space_group_name_H-M   'P 1'
#
loop_
_entity.id
_entity.type
_entity.pdbx_description
1 polymer ?
#
loop_
_entity_poly.entity_id
_entity_poly.type
_entity_poly.pdbx_seq_one_letter_code
_entity_poly.pdbx_strand_id
1 'polypeptide(L)'
;MFSRKTAIVTISDRGARGEREDRSGQILVDKLAAEGFEVCFKTIIPDEYEEIRKVLTDLSDVEKAALILTTGGTGVAPRDVTPEATFSV
;
A
#
# COMPACT_ATOMS: atom_id res chain seq x y z
N MET A 1 15.51 -18.64 6.97
CA MET A 1 14.16 -18.53 6.39
C MET A 1 13.89 -17.05 6.16
N PHE A 2 13.53 -16.63 4.95
CA PHE A 2 13.25 -15.22 4.65
C PHE A 2 11.97 -14.79 5.37
N SER A 3 11.96 -13.56 5.91
CA SER A 3 10.75 -12.95 6.46
C SER A 3 9.71 -12.84 5.34
N ARG A 4 8.47 -13.26 5.60
CA ARG A 4 7.35 -13.16 4.65
C ARG A 4 6.33 -12.10 5.07
N LYS A 5 6.71 -11.22 5.99
CA LYS A 5 5.90 -10.09 6.46
C LYS A 5 5.65 -9.13 5.30
N THR A 6 4.40 -8.95 4.95
CA THR A 6 3.96 -8.15 3.81
C THR A 6 2.97 -7.08 4.25
N ALA A 7 3.11 -5.90 3.67
CA ALA A 7 2.18 -4.80 3.85
C ALA A 7 1.44 -4.49 2.54
N ILE A 8 0.17 -4.11 2.65
CA ILE A 8 -0.66 -3.64 1.54
C ILE A 8 -1.11 -2.21 1.84
N VAL A 9 -0.89 -1.30 0.90
CA VAL A 9 -1.30 0.10 0.98
C VAL A 9 -2.19 0.42 -0.21
N THR A 10 -3.49 0.56 0.04
CA THR A 10 -4.42 1.04 -0.97
C THR A 10 -4.40 2.56 -0.96
N ILE A 11 -4.15 3.16 -2.12
CA ILE A 11 -4.05 4.61 -2.29
C ILE A 11 -5.26 5.06 -3.09
N SER A 12 -6.21 5.69 -2.40
CA SER A 12 -7.44 6.17 -3.00
C SER A 12 -8.14 7.20 -2.13
N ASP A 13 -8.31 8.41 -2.65
CA ASP A 13 -9.19 9.45 -2.07
C ASP A 13 -10.58 8.93 -1.69
N ARG A 14 -11.24 8.20 -2.60
CA ARG A 14 -12.60 7.66 -2.37
C ARG A 14 -12.58 6.51 -1.36
N GLY A 15 -11.55 5.65 -1.44
CA GLY A 15 -11.38 4.56 -0.48
C GLY A 15 -11.17 5.08 0.94
N ALA A 16 -10.30 6.08 1.11
CA ALA A 16 -10.00 6.70 2.40
C ALA A 16 -11.23 7.40 3.02
N ARG A 17 -12.15 7.93 2.19
CA ARG A 17 -13.44 8.49 2.65
C ARG A 17 -14.54 7.44 2.84
N GLY A 18 -14.29 6.16 2.58
CA GLY A 18 -15.30 5.11 2.67
C GLY A 18 -16.36 5.14 1.55
N GLU A 19 -16.13 5.91 0.49
CA GLU A 19 -17.04 6.05 -0.66
C GLU A 19 -16.89 4.88 -1.66
N ARG A 20 -15.85 4.06 -1.50
CA ARG A 20 -15.56 2.91 -2.36
C ARG A 20 -14.94 1.78 -1.55
N GLU A 21 -15.43 0.57 -1.79
CA GLU A 21 -14.86 -0.66 -1.22
C GLU A 21 -13.46 -0.96 -1.80
N ASP A 22 -12.53 -1.33 -0.93
CA ASP A 22 -11.17 -1.76 -1.29
C ASP A 22 -11.12 -3.22 -1.77
N ARG A 23 -11.68 -3.44 -2.96
CA ARG A 23 -11.66 -4.75 -3.62
C ARG A 23 -10.24 -5.18 -4.01
N SER A 24 -9.40 -4.24 -4.45
CA SER A 24 -8.02 -4.54 -4.87
C SER A 24 -7.17 -5.02 -3.71
N GLY A 25 -7.20 -4.30 -2.58
CA GLY A 25 -6.48 -4.70 -1.39
C GLY A 25 -6.97 -6.04 -0.84
N GLN A 26 -8.27 -6.36 -0.95
CA GLN A 26 -8.76 -7.69 -0.57
C GLN A 26 -8.22 -8.80 -1.49
N ILE A 27 -8.22 -8.59 -2.82
CA ILE A 27 -7.66 -9.56 -3.77
C ILE A 27 -6.17 -9.81 -3.49
N LEU A 28 -5.41 -8.77 -3.12
CA LEU A 28 -4.00 -8.89 -2.76
C LEU A 28 -3.80 -9.72 -1.50
N VAL A 29 -4.63 -9.53 -0.46
CA VAL A 29 -4.60 -10.36 0.76
C VAL A 29 -4.79 -11.83 0.40
N ASP A 30 -5.83 -12.14 -0.37
CA ASP A 30 -6.18 -13.53 -0.68
C ASP A 30 -5.07 -14.21 -1.51
N LYS A 31 -4.48 -13.50 -2.47
CA LYS A 31 -3.37 -14.00 -3.29
C LYS A 31 -2.09 -14.23 -2.47
N LEU A 32 -1.71 -13.26 -1.65
CA LEU A 32 -0.53 -13.37 -0.81
C LEU A 32 -0.65 -14.50 0.21
N ALA A 33 -1.82 -14.66 0.83
CA ALA A 33 -2.10 -15.75 1.74
C ALA A 33 -1.98 -17.12 1.03
N ALA A 34 -2.50 -17.24 -0.19
CA ALA A 34 -2.38 -18.46 -1.00
C ALA A 34 -0.93 -18.81 -1.37
N GLU A 35 -0.06 -17.81 -1.49
CA GLU A 35 1.39 -17.99 -1.73
C GLU A 35 2.20 -18.14 -0.42
N GLY A 36 1.53 -18.10 0.74
CA GLY A 36 2.13 -18.31 2.05
C GLY A 36 2.87 -17.10 2.61
N PHE A 37 2.52 -15.88 2.16
CA PHE A 37 2.92 -14.63 2.78
C PHE A 37 2.04 -14.29 3.99
N GLU A 38 2.60 -13.58 4.96
CA GLU A 38 1.88 -13.07 6.12
C GLU A 38 1.58 -11.58 5.90
N VAL A 39 0.32 -11.24 5.62
CA VAL A 39 -0.09 -9.83 5.52
C VAL A 39 -0.25 -9.26 6.93
N CYS A 40 0.79 -8.63 7.45
CA CYS A 40 0.81 -8.06 8.80
C CYS A 40 0.24 -6.64 8.86
N PHE A 41 0.08 -5.97 7.71
CA PHE A 41 -0.45 -4.62 7.63
C PHE A 41 -1.28 -4.43 6.36
N LYS A 42 -2.48 -3.84 6.50
CA LYS A 42 -3.34 -3.42 5.40
C LYS A 42 -3.98 -2.08 5.76
N THR A 43 -3.81 -1.07 4.92
CA THR A 43 -4.41 0.25 5.13
C THR A 43 -4.93 0.85 3.82
N ILE A 44 -5.80 1.86 3.95
CA ILE A 44 -6.26 2.71 2.86
C ILE A 44 -5.90 4.16 3.23
N ILE A 45 -5.19 4.86 2.35
CA ILE A 45 -4.79 6.27 2.50
C ILE A 45 -5.21 7.09 1.27
N PRO A 46 -5.40 8.42 1.39
CA PRO A 46 -5.68 9.29 0.25
C PRO A 46 -4.48 9.44 -0.70
N ASP A 47 -4.74 10.04 -1.86
CA ASP A 47 -3.72 10.37 -2.88
C ASP A 47 -2.94 11.63 -2.46
N GLU A 48 -2.23 11.53 -1.34
CA GLU A 48 -1.42 12.58 -0.72
C GLU A 48 0.05 12.16 -0.64
N TYR A 49 0.92 12.92 -1.31
CA TYR A 49 2.35 12.58 -1.46
C TYR A 49 3.04 12.31 -0.13
N GLU A 50 2.89 13.20 0.86
CA GLU A 50 3.56 13.06 2.15
C GLU A 50 3.01 11.89 2.98
N GLU A 51 1.72 11.57 2.86
CA GLU A 51 1.14 10.41 3.55
C GLU A 51 1.65 9.10 2.97
N ILE A 52 1.72 8.99 1.64
CA ILE A 52 2.28 7.81 0.96
C ILE A 52 3.75 7.66 1.34
N ARG A 53 4.55 8.71 1.20
CA ARG A 53 5.97 8.71 1.56
C ARG A 53 6.18 8.27 3.01
N LYS A 54 5.41 8.82 3.94
CA LYS A 54 5.51 8.48 5.36
C LYS A 54 5.17 7.01 5.62
N VAL A 55 4.05 6.51 5.09
CA VAL A 55 3.64 5.12 5.29
C VAL A 55 4.67 4.16 4.72
N LEU A 56 5.20 4.41 3.52
CA LEU A 56 6.23 3.56 2.92
C LEU A 56 7.53 3.57 3.75
N THR A 57 7.94 4.73 4.25
CA THR A 57 9.11 4.86 5.12
C THR A 57 8.92 4.09 6.43
N ASP A 58 7.78 4.27 7.12
CA ASP A 58 7.51 3.59 8.39
C ASP A 58 7.44 2.06 8.21
N LEU A 59 6.78 1.60 7.14
CA LEU A 59 6.68 0.16 6.84
C LEU A 59 8.04 -0.47 6.54
N SER A 60 8.93 0.26 5.86
CA SER A 60 10.28 -0.18 5.54
C SER A 60 11.20 -0.13 6.78
N ASP A 61 11.27 1.02 7.44
CA ASP A 61 12.28 1.32 8.44
C ASP A 61 11.90 0.87 9.86
N VAL A 62 10.62 0.95 10.21
CA VAL A 62 10.13 0.63 11.56
C VAL A 62 9.56 -0.78 11.59
N GLU A 63 8.56 -1.05 10.74
CA GLU A 63 7.88 -2.36 10.73
C GLU A 63 8.70 -3.48 10.08
N LYS A 64 9.76 -3.11 9.35
CA LYS A 64 10.66 -4.03 8.64
C LYS A 64 9.89 -5.01 7.74
N ALA A 65 8.88 -4.50 7.02
CA ALA A 65 8.15 -5.28 6.04
C ALA A 65 9.11 -5.80 4.95
N ALA A 66 9.05 -7.09 4.64
CA ALA A 66 9.88 -7.70 3.61
C ALA A 66 9.35 -7.42 2.19
N LEU A 67 8.06 -7.09 2.09
CA LEU A 67 7.38 -6.72 0.85
C LEU A 67 6.31 -5.67 1.17
N ILE A 68 6.24 -4.61 0.36
CA ILE A 68 5.17 -3.62 0.41
C ILE A 68 4.53 -3.59 -0.98
N LEU A 69 3.21 -3.75 -1.05
CA LEU A 69 2.44 -3.61 -2.28
C LEU A 69 1.54 -2.38 -2.18
N THR A 70 1.69 -1.47 -3.13
CA THR A 70 0.76 -0.35 -3.31
C THR A 70 -0.28 -0.70 -4.37
N THR A 71 -1.50 -0.17 -4.23
CA THR A 71 -2.52 -0.26 -5.28
C THR A 71 -3.31 1.04 -5.37
N GLY A 72 -3.27 1.69 -6.53
CA GLY A 72 -3.86 3.01 -6.77
C GLY A 72 -2.82 4.14 -6.87
N GLY A 73 -3.24 5.30 -7.40
CA GLY A 73 -2.41 6.49 -7.53
C GLY A 73 -1.26 6.41 -8.55
N THR A 74 -1.30 5.48 -9.52
CA THR A 74 -0.23 5.26 -10.52
C THR A 74 -0.61 5.64 -11.95
N GLY A 75 -1.75 6.30 -12.14
CA GLY A 75 -2.20 6.79 -13.44
C GLY A 75 -1.56 8.12 -13.85
N VAL A 76 -2.25 8.85 -14.73
CA VAL A 76 -1.82 10.18 -15.23
C VAL A 76 -2.68 11.33 -14.69
N ALA A 77 -3.57 11.06 -13.73
CA ALA A 77 -4.36 12.12 -13.12
C ALA A 77 -3.46 13.03 -12.27
N PRO A 78 -3.80 14.32 -12.07
CA PRO A 78 -2.98 15.24 -11.28
C PRO A 78 -2.72 14.80 -9.83
N ARG A 79 -3.54 13.89 -9.31
CA ARG A 79 -3.43 13.33 -7.96
C ARG A 79 -2.69 11.99 -7.91
N ASP A 80 -2.46 11.34 -9.05
CA ASP A 80 -1.74 10.06 -9.10
C ASP A 80 -0.25 10.32 -8.82
N VAL A 81 0.15 10.22 -7.55
CA VAL A 81 1.51 10.55 -7.07
C VAL A 81 2.22 9.38 -6.38
N THR A 82 1.66 8.17 -6.46
CA THR A 82 2.24 6.96 -5.85
C THR A 82 3.65 6.67 -6.37
N PRO A 83 3.94 6.72 -7.69
CA PRO A 83 5.29 6.46 -8.21
C PRO A 83 6.33 7.45 -7.69
N GLU A 84 5.99 8.74 -7.66
CA GLU A 84 6.87 9.82 -7.19
C GLU A 84 7.16 9.68 -5.70
N ALA A 85 6.13 9.42 -4.89
CA ALA A 85 6.31 9.17 -3.45
C ALA A 85 7.16 7.92 -3.21
N THR A 86 6.93 6.85 -3.98
CA THR A 86 7.73 5.61 -3.91
C THR A 86 9.20 5.85 -4.26
N PHE A 87 9.49 6.68 -5.26
CA PHE A 87 10.87 7.02 -5.66
C PHE A 87 11.64 7.83 -4.59
N SER A 88 10.92 8.45 -3.65
CA SER A 88 11.49 9.35 -2.64
C SER A 88 11.88 8.69 -1.31
N VAL A 89 11.66 7.37 -1.18
CA VAL A 89 11.90 6.55 0.01
C VAL A 89 13.03 5.56 -0.28
#